data_AF-A0A6G7A412-F1
#
_entry.id   AF-A0A6G7A412-F1
#
_cell.length_a   1.000
_cell.length_b   1.000
_cell.length_c   1.000
_cell.angle_alpha   90.00
_cell.angle_beta   90.00
_cell.angle_gamma   90.00
#
_symmetry.space_group_name_H-M   'P 1'
#
loop_
_entity.id
_entity.type
_entity.pdbx_description
1 polymer ?
#
loop_
_entity_poly.entity_id
_entity_poly.type
_entity_poly.pdbx_seq_one_letter_code
_entity_poly.pdbx_strand_id
1 'polypeptide(L)'
;MAIDQYPHEQALGKFLEQRPELREQLDNLNPLEARARGETPAQYRAERLHEAFEAEAERLGLFAWELSLQLTAASPEEFQAQRLEVHKEVAQMAGMPWGEYCALHHLDPRP
;
A
#
# COMPACT_ATOMS: atom_id res chain seq x y z
N MET A 1 12.19 15.64 1.66
CA MET A 1 11.10 15.46 2.62
C MET A 1 10.88 13.96 2.68
N ALA A 2 11.19 13.36 3.83
CA ALA A 2 11.02 11.93 4.02
C ALA A 2 9.55 11.73 4.37
N ILE A 3 8.72 11.41 3.37
CA ILE A 3 7.53 10.62 3.65
C ILE A 3 8.13 9.32 4.18
N ASP A 4 8.16 9.25 5.51
CA ASP A 4 8.81 8.20 6.26
C ASP A 4 8.50 6.86 5.61
N GLN A 5 9.49 5.99 5.40
CA GLN A 5 9.27 4.63 4.89
C GLN A 5 8.49 3.75 5.90
N TYR A 6 8.12 4.31 7.06
CA TYR A 6 7.52 3.66 8.21
C TYR A 6 5.99 3.37 8.17
N PRO A 7 5.10 4.06 7.42
CA PRO A 7 3.69 3.71 7.37
C PRO A 7 3.46 2.39 6.62
N HIS A 8 4.30 2.04 5.66
CA HIS A 8 4.09 0.81 4.88
C HIS A 8 4.32 -0.45 5.74
N GLU A 9 5.43 -0.55 6.48
CA GLU A 9 5.67 -1.69 7.37
C GLU A 9 4.60 -1.81 8.46
N GLN A 10 4.15 -0.67 9.02
CA GLN A 10 3.04 -0.65 9.98
C GLN A 10 1.72 -1.09 9.34
N ALA A 11 1.44 -0.66 8.10
CA ALA A 11 0.26 -1.06 7.36
C ALA A 11 0.26 -2.56 7.07
N LEU A 12 1.40 -3.17 6.71
CA LEU A 12 1.50 -4.63 6.52
C LEU A 12 1.20 -5.40 7.81
N GLY A 13 1.65 -4.88 8.96
CA GLY A 13 1.28 -5.40 10.27
C GLY A 13 -0.24 -5.41 10.48
N LYS A 14 -0.87 -4.24 10.35
CA LYS A 14 -2.33 -4.10 10.49
C LYS A 14 -3.12 -4.92 9.46
N PHE A 15 -2.59 -5.03 8.25
CA PHE A 15 -3.17 -5.82 7.17
C PHE A 15 -3.25 -7.31 7.55
N LEU A 16 -2.18 -7.85 8.14
CA LEU A 16 -2.15 -9.22 8.66
C LEU A 16 -3.06 -9.41 9.88
N GLU A 17 -3.15 -8.42 10.77
CA GLU A 17 -4.05 -8.47 11.92
C GLU A 17 -5.53 -8.57 11.50
N GLN A 18 -5.89 -7.92 10.40
CA GLN A 18 -7.23 -7.97 9.83
C GLN A 18 -7.51 -9.24 9.01
N ARG A 19 -6.48 -10.04 8.68
CA ARG A 19 -6.55 -11.20 7.78
C ARG A 19 -5.80 -12.40 8.34
N PRO A 20 -6.35 -13.04 9.40
CA PRO A 20 -5.75 -14.24 9.97
C PRO A 20 -5.57 -15.35 8.93
N GLU A 21 -6.48 -15.47 7.95
CA GLU A 21 -6.39 -16.44 6.87
C GLU A 21 -5.18 -16.21 5.95
N LEU A 22 -4.82 -14.96 5.68
CA LEU A 22 -3.62 -14.63 4.91
C LEU A 22 -2.36 -14.96 5.70
N ARG A 23 -2.38 -14.68 7.00
CA ARG A 23 -1.26 -15.05 7.88
C ARG A 23 -1.02 -16.56 7.89
N GLU A 24 -2.07 -17.37 8.01
CA GLU A 24 -1.96 -18.82 7.94
C GLU A 24 -1.45 -19.30 6.58
N GLN A 25 -1.89 -18.70 5.48
CA GLN A 25 -1.38 -19.01 4.14
C GLN A 25 0.13 -18.72 4.03
N LEU A 26 0.56 -17.55 4.51
CA LEU A 26 1.96 -17.13 4.52
C LEU A 26 2.85 -18.01 5.40
N ASP A 27 2.32 -18.52 6.50
CA ASP A 27 3.03 -19.41 7.42
C ASP A 27 3.13 -20.85 6.87
N ASN A 28 2.24 -21.24 5.95
CA ASN A 28 2.22 -22.54 5.27
C ASN A 28 2.84 -22.51 3.85
N LEU A 29 3.56 -21.45 3.48
CA LEU A 29 4.25 -21.36 2.20
C LEU A 29 5.24 -22.51 2.01
N ASN A 30 5.29 -23.04 0.79
CA ASN A 30 6.17 -24.17 0.49
C ASN A 30 7.64 -23.72 0.48
N PRO A 31 8.49 -24.24 1.40
CA PRO A 31 9.90 -23.83 1.48
C PRO A 31 10.72 -24.24 0.24
N LEU A 32 10.22 -25.17 -0.59
CA LEU A 32 10.87 -25.53 -1.85
C LEU A 32 10.74 -24.42 -2.90
N GLU A 33 9.66 -23.64 -2.89
CA GLU A 33 9.47 -22.53 -3.84
C GLU A 33 10.45 -21.40 -3.57
N ALA A 34 10.64 -21.03 -2.30
CA ALA A 34 11.66 -20.06 -1.88
C ALA A 34 13.06 -20.50 -2.33
N ARG A 35 13.41 -21.78 -2.12
CA ARG A 35 14.70 -22.34 -2.55
C ARG A 35 14.87 -22.33 -4.07
N ALA A 36 13.81 -22.61 -4.83
CA ALA A 36 13.86 -22.59 -6.29
C ALA A 36 14.15 -21.18 -6.83
N ARG A 37 13.74 -20.13 -6.12
CA ARG A 37 14.04 -18.73 -6.44
C ARG A 37 15.39 -18.24 -5.89
N GLY A 38 16.07 -19.06 -5.08
CA GLY A 38 17.31 -18.66 -4.41
C GLY A 38 17.10 -17.74 -3.20
N GLU A 39 15.87 -17.70 -2.68
CA GLU A 39 15.46 -16.83 -1.57
C GLU A 39 15.38 -17.60 -0.26
N THR A 40 15.52 -16.89 0.86
CA THR A 40 15.19 -17.45 2.17
C THR A 40 13.66 -17.54 2.32
N PRO A 41 13.14 -18.48 3.13
CA PRO A 41 11.70 -18.56 3.42
C PRO A 41 11.12 -17.23 3.94
N ALA A 42 11.91 -16.45 4.70
CA ALA A 42 11.49 -15.14 5.21
C ALA A 42 11.33 -14.10 4.09
N GLN A 43 12.27 -14.06 3.14
CA GLN A 43 12.17 -13.18 1.97
C GLN A 43 10.97 -13.55 1.10
N TYR A 44 10.83 -14.83 0.79
CA TYR A 44 9.68 -15.34 0.02
C TYR A 44 8.34 -14.99 0.69
N ARG A 45 8.25 -15.14 2.00
CA ARG A 45 7.07 -14.76 2.78
C ARG A 45 6.79 -13.25 2.72
N ALA A 46 7.83 -12.43 2.83
CA ALA A 46 7.69 -10.98 2.72
C ALA A 46 7.17 -10.58 1.34
N GLU A 47 7.74 -11.13 0.26
CA GLU A 47 7.25 -10.87 -1.10
C GLU A 47 5.78 -11.23 -1.28
N ARG A 48 5.37 -12.43 -0.85
CA ARG A 48 3.97 -12.86 -0.96
C ARG A 48 3.03 -11.94 -0.16
N LEU A 49 3.49 -11.41 0.97
CA LEU A 49 2.74 -10.43 1.74
C LEU A 49 2.60 -9.10 0.98
N HIS A 50 3.67 -8.60 0.37
CA HIS A 50 3.61 -7.39 -0.46
C HIS A 50 2.69 -7.59 -1.66
N GLU A 51 2.78 -8.72 -2.35
CA GLU A 51 1.88 -9.04 -3.48
C GLU A 51 0.41 -9.10 -3.05
N ALA A 52 0.12 -9.72 -1.91
CA ALA A 52 -1.24 -9.77 -1.38
C ALA A 52 -1.76 -8.38 -0.99
N PHE A 53 -0.87 -7.51 -0.49
CA PHE A 53 -1.19 -6.13 -0.15
C PHE A 53 -1.47 -5.29 -1.40
N GLU A 54 -0.63 -5.40 -2.42
CA GLU A 54 -0.82 -4.73 -3.72
C GLU A 54 -2.11 -5.19 -4.40
N ALA A 55 -2.37 -6.50 -4.43
CA ALA A 55 -3.60 -7.06 -4.99
C ALA A 55 -4.85 -6.55 -4.27
N GLU A 56 -4.78 -6.35 -2.94
CA GLU A 56 -5.88 -5.72 -2.21
C GLU A 56 -6.06 -4.26 -2.58
N ALA A 57 -4.96 -3.50 -2.67
CA ALA A 57 -5.02 -2.10 -3.06
C ALA A 57 -5.69 -1.97 -4.44
N GLU A 58 -5.27 -2.78 -5.42
CA GLU A 58 -5.88 -2.85 -6.74
C GLU A 58 -7.38 -3.21 -6.68
N ARG A 59 -7.75 -4.20 -5.86
CA ARG A 59 -9.16 -4.60 -5.65
C ARG A 59 -10.03 -3.47 -5.11
N LEU A 60 -9.44 -2.59 -4.29
CA LEU A 60 -10.10 -1.41 -3.73
C LEU A 60 -10.03 -0.18 -4.65
N GLY A 61 -9.33 -0.28 -5.79
CA GLY A 61 -9.09 0.86 -6.68
C GLY A 61 -8.14 1.90 -6.07
N LEU A 62 -7.22 1.45 -5.21
CA LEU A 62 -6.24 2.26 -4.50
C LEU A 62 -4.82 1.90 -4.96
N PHE A 63 -3.92 2.86 -4.89
CA PHE A 63 -2.49 2.62 -4.87
C PHE A 63 -2.07 2.00 -3.54
N ALA A 64 -0.99 1.20 -3.54
CA ALA A 64 -0.47 0.58 -2.33
C ALA A 64 -0.14 1.60 -1.22
N TRP A 65 0.34 2.79 -1.57
CA TRP A 65 0.58 3.85 -0.58
C TRP A 65 -0.72 4.41 0.00
N GLU A 66 -1.81 4.49 -0.78
CA GLU A 66 -3.12 4.91 -0.29
C GLU A 66 -3.70 3.88 0.69
N LEU A 67 -3.61 2.58 0.36
CA LEU A 67 -4.00 1.53 1.29
C LEU A 67 -3.16 1.59 2.58
N SER A 68 -1.87 1.89 2.46
CA SER A 68 -0.99 2.05 3.62
C SER A 68 -1.48 3.19 4.53
N LEU A 69 -1.76 4.36 3.95
CA LEU A 69 -2.34 5.49 4.69
C LEU A 69 -3.69 5.16 5.30
N GLN A 70 -4.57 4.46 4.58
CA GLN A 70 -5.90 4.09 5.06
C GLN A 70 -5.82 3.20 6.31
N LEU A 71 -4.87 2.27 6.33
CA LEU A 71 -4.66 1.37 7.46
C LEU A 71 -3.98 2.07 8.64
N THR A 72 -3.11 3.05 8.40
CA THR A 72 -2.36 3.74 9.46
C THR A 72 -3.05 4.97 10.03
N ALA A 73 -3.93 5.63 9.28
CA ALA A 73 -4.65 6.83 9.71
C ALA A 73 -5.53 6.56 10.95
N ALA A 74 -5.67 7.57 11.82
CA ALA A 74 -6.51 7.48 13.01
C ALA A 74 -8.00 7.66 12.69
N SER A 75 -8.32 8.34 11.57
CA SER A 75 -9.70 8.51 11.11
C SER A 75 -9.83 8.60 9.57
N PRO A 76 -11.03 8.38 9.01
CA PRO A 76 -11.29 8.56 7.58
C PRO A 76 -11.00 9.98 7.08
N GLU A 77 -11.23 11.00 7.91
CA GLU A 77 -10.98 12.41 7.58
C GLU A 77 -9.47 12.67 7.46
N GLU A 78 -8.68 12.14 8.40
CA GLU A 78 -7.21 12.23 8.36
C GLU A 78 -6.67 11.51 7.12
N PHE A 79 -7.20 10.32 6.80
CA PHE A 79 -6.84 9.60 5.59
C PHE A 79 -7.08 10.45 4.33
N GLN A 80 -8.26 11.05 4.16
CA GLN A 80 -8.55 11.86 2.97
C GLN A 80 -7.64 13.09 2.87
N ALA A 81 -7.35 13.75 4.00
CA ALA A 81 -6.45 14.90 4.02
C ALA A 81 -5.03 14.54 3.58
N GLN A 82 -4.44 13.50 4.17
CA GLN A 82 -3.09 13.02 3.82
C GLN A 82 -3.03 12.49 2.39
N ARG A 83 -4.06 11.76 1.96
CA ARG A 83 -4.19 11.24 0.60
C ARG A 83 -4.15 12.34 -0.45
N LEU A 84 -4.91 13.42 -0.24
CA LEU A 84 -4.90 14.58 -1.14
C LEU A 84 -3.55 15.30 -1.16
N GLU A 85 -2.87 15.41 -0.01
CA GLU A 85 -1.54 16.02 0.07
C GLU A 85 -0.51 15.24 -0.75
N VAL A 86 -0.43 13.92 -0.56
CA VAL A 86 0.50 13.07 -1.32
C VAL A 86 0.19 13.11 -2.82
N HIS A 87 -1.08 13.04 -3.23
CA HIS A 87 -1.43 13.19 -4.64
C HIS A 87 -0.99 14.53 -5.25
N LYS A 88 -1.09 15.63 -4.49
CA LYS A 88 -0.60 16.95 -4.95
C LYS A 88 0.91 16.94 -5.13
N GLU A 89 1.65 16.33 -4.21
CA GLU A 89 3.11 16.17 -4.33
C GLU A 89 3.48 15.31 -5.54
N VAL A 90 2.78 14.20 -5.77
CA VAL A 90 2.99 13.33 -6.94
C VAL A 90 2.71 14.09 -8.23
N ALA A 91 1.61 14.84 -8.32
CA ALA A 91 1.29 15.67 -9.47
C ALA A 91 2.39 16.71 -9.73
N GLN A 92 2.88 17.38 -8.68
CA GLN A 92 3.97 18.34 -8.77
C GLN A 92 5.28 17.70 -9.25
N MET A 93 5.64 16.53 -8.71
CA MET A 93 6.85 15.79 -9.12
C MET A 93 6.74 15.29 -10.56
N ALA A 94 5.55 14.90 -11.00
CA ALA A 94 5.27 14.53 -12.39
C ALA A 94 5.23 15.75 -13.34
N GLY A 95 5.31 16.98 -12.83
CA GLY A 95 5.13 18.20 -13.61
C GLY A 95 3.72 18.35 -14.19
N MET A 96 2.74 17.66 -13.60
CA MET A 96 1.36 17.59 -14.07
C MET A 96 0.49 18.61 -13.32
N PRO A 97 -0.32 19.42 -14.03
CA PRO A 97 -1.29 20.30 -13.39
C PRO A 97 -2.27 19.51 -12.52
N TRP A 98 -2.58 20.03 -11.32
CA TRP A 98 -3.46 19.35 -10.37
C TRP A 98 -4.81 18.95 -10.98
N GLY A 99 -5.43 19.83 -11.76
CA GLY A 99 -6.71 19.52 -12.42
C GLY A 99 -6.63 18.37 -13.43
N GLU A 100 -5.51 18.23 -14.14
CA GLU A 100 -5.26 17.12 -15.07
C GLU A 100 -5.02 15.81 -14.30
N TYR A 101 -4.21 15.87 -13.24
CA TYR A 101 -3.96 14.74 -12.34
C TYR A 101 -5.26 14.24 -11.69
N CYS A 102 -6.11 15.15 -11.19
CA CYS A 102 -7.42 14.81 -10.63
C CYS A 102 -8.33 14.10 -11.63
N ALA A 103 -8.35 14.55 -12.88
CA ALA A 103 -9.17 13.94 -13.93
C ALA A 103 -8.70 12.51 -14.25
N LEU A 104 -7.39 12.26 -14.24
CA LEU A 104 -6.80 10.94 -14.47
C LEU A 104 -7.04 9.97 -13.31
N HIS A 105 -6.98 10.46 -12.07
CA HIS A 105 -7.06 9.63 -10.86
C HIS A 105 -8.42 9.68 -10.16
N HIS A 106 -9.45 10.23 -10.82
CA HIS A 106 -10.81 10.37 -10.28
C HIS A 106 -10.89 11.07 -8.91
N LEU A 107 -10.05 12.10 -8.70
CA LEU A 107 -10.02 12.90 -7.48
C LEU A 107 -10.88 14.16 -7.63
N ASP A 108 -11.48 14.63 -6.52
CA ASP A 108 -12.16 15.93 -6.51
C ASP A 108 -11.12 17.05 -6.49
N PRO A 109 -11.10 17.95 -7.50
CA PRO A 109 -10.16 19.06 -7.53
C PRO A 109 -10.50 20.18 -6.54
N ARG A 110 -11.67 20.14 -5.90
CA ARG A 110 -12.13 21.18 -4.96
C ARG A 110 -11.40 21.09 -3.61
N PRO A 111 -11.04 22.23 -3.00
CA PRO A 111 -10.39 22.29 -1.68
C PRO A 111 -11.34 21.97 -0.53
#